data_AF-A0A243PBL2-F1
#
_entry.id   AF-A0A243PBL2-F1
#
_cell.length_a   1.000
_cell.length_b   1.000
_cell.length_c   1.000
_cell.angle_alpha   90.00
_cell.angle_beta   90.00
_cell.angle_gamma   90.00
#
_symmetry.space_group_name_H-M   'P 1'
#
loop_
_entity.id
_entity.type
_entity.pdbx_description
1 polymer ?
#
loop_
_entity_poly.entity_id
_entity_poly.type
_entity_poly.pdbx_seq_one_letter_code
_entity_poly.pdbx_strand_id
1 'polypeptide(L)'
;MNVTDTLQRYRESIDNIDAALVFMLAERFKVTQAVGEYKASHALPPADPGREERQVARLRQLALDAKLDPDFTEKFLRFIIDEVIRHHERLREG
;
A
#
# COMPACT_ATOMS: atom_id res chain seq x y z
N MET A 1 -34.26 -15.37 6.35
CA MET A 1 -33.32 -14.80 5.36
C MET A 1 -32.91 -15.94 4.45
N ASN A 2 -33.11 -15.84 3.13
CA ASN A 2 -32.68 -16.90 2.22
C ASN A 2 -31.16 -16.84 2.06
N VAL A 3 -30.52 -17.97 1.73
CA VAL A 3 -29.07 -18.09 1.54
C VAL A 3 -28.54 -17.04 0.55
N THR A 4 -29.30 -16.75 -0.51
CA THR A 4 -28.98 -15.74 -1.52
C THR A 4 -28.90 -14.32 -0.93
N ASP A 5 -29.83 -13.95 -0.04
CA ASP A 5 -29.85 -12.62 0.58
C ASP A 5 -28.66 -12.41 1.51
N THR A 6 -28.22 -13.48 2.19
CA THR A 6 -27.07 -13.42 3.11
C THR A 6 -25.77 -13.27 2.32
N LEU A 7 -25.62 -14.05 1.24
CA LEU A 7 -24.47 -13.93 0.36
C LEU A 7 -24.38 -12.53 -0.28
N GLN A 8 -25.51 -11.96 -0.70
CA GLN A 8 -25.55 -10.61 -1.25
C GLN A 8 -25.04 -9.57 -0.24
N ARG A 9 -25.50 -9.62 1.02
CA ARG A 9 -25.04 -8.69 2.06
C ARG A 9 -23.54 -8.79 2.35
N TYR A 10 -22.98 -10.00 2.28
CA TYR A 10 -21.53 -10.17 2.40
C TYR A 10 -20.79 -9.52 1.23
N ARG A 11 -21.30 -9.67 -0.01
CA ARG A 11 -20.71 -9.00 -1.18
C ARG A 11 -20.79 -7.49 -1.09
N GLU A 12 -21.92 -6.93 -0.69
CA GLU A 12 -22.06 -5.49 -0.45
C GLU A 12 -21.05 -4.99 0.61
N SER A 13 -20.77 -5.81 1.63
CA SER A 13 -19.74 -5.47 2.63
C SER A 13 -18.32 -5.52 2.04
N ILE A 14 -18.04 -6.50 1.18
CA ILE A 14 -16.76 -6.61 0.46
C ILE A 14 -16.56 -5.40 -0.46
N ASP A 15 -17.58 -5.05 -1.25
CA ASP A 15 -17.53 -3.91 -2.18
C ASP A 15 -17.21 -2.60 -1.45
N ASN A 16 -17.77 -2.40 -0.25
CA ASN A 16 -17.47 -1.24 0.58
C ASN A 16 -16.03 -1.24 1.12
N ILE A 17 -15.50 -2.41 1.50
CA ILE A 17 -14.11 -2.55 1.94
C ILE A 17 -13.18 -2.26 0.76
N ASP A 18 -13.48 -2.79 -0.42
CA ASP A 18 -12.67 -2.59 -1.62
C ASP A 18 -12.62 -1.12 -2.04
N ALA A 19 -13.76 -0.41 -1.97
CA ALA A 19 -13.80 1.03 -2.19
C ALA A 19 -12.89 1.78 -1.20
N ALA A 20 -12.96 1.42 0.09
CA ALA A 20 -12.10 2.03 1.11
C ALA A 20 -10.61 1.74 0.86
N LEU A 21 -10.25 0.52 0.44
CA LEU A 21 -8.88 0.16 0.07
C LEU A 21 -8.37 1.02 -1.09
N VAL A 22 -9.18 1.23 -2.13
CA VAL A 22 -8.81 2.07 -3.29
C VAL A 22 -8.58 3.52 -2.86
N PHE A 23 -9.47 4.12 -2.08
CA PHE A 23 -9.29 5.50 -1.62
C PHE A 23 -8.07 5.66 -0.70
N MET A 24 -7.82 4.70 0.19
CA MET A 24 -6.64 4.72 1.05
C MET A 24 -5.33 4.56 0.26
N LEU A 25 -5.33 3.74 -0.79
CA LEU A 25 -4.21 3.64 -1.71
C LEU A 25 -3.97 4.96 -2.45
N ALA A 26 -5.02 5.61 -2.96
CA ALA A 26 -4.92 6.89 -3.64
C ALA A 26 -4.27 7.96 -2.75
N GLU A 27 -4.71 8.08 -1.50
CA GLU A 27 -4.11 9.00 -0.52
C GLU A 27 -2.66 8.61 -0.20
N ARG A 28 -2.36 7.32 -0.05
CA ARG A 28 -0.98 6.86 0.15
C ARG A 28 -0.08 7.24 -1.03
N PHE A 29 -0.55 7.06 -2.27
CA PHE A 29 0.22 7.40 -3.46
C PHE A 29 0.49 8.90 -3.58
N LYS A 30 -0.50 9.74 -3.28
CA LYS A 30 -0.35 11.20 -3.21
C LYS A 30 0.75 11.62 -2.23
N VAL A 31 0.78 11.03 -1.03
CA VAL A 31 1.84 11.31 -0.05
C VAL A 31 3.20 10.82 -0.56
N THR A 32 3.27 9.62 -1.15
CA THR A 32 4.55 9.12 -1.68
C THR A 32 5.06 9.94 -2.85
N GLN A 33 4.19 10.52 -3.68
CA GLN A 33 4.59 11.46 -4.72
C GLN A 33 5.26 12.71 -4.12
N ALA A 34 4.63 13.32 -3.12
CA ALA A 34 5.21 14.47 -2.41
C ALA A 34 6.56 14.12 -1.75
N VAL A 35 6.71 12.90 -1.23
CA VAL A 35 8.01 12.40 -0.73
C VAL A 35 9.04 12.31 -1.87
N GLY A 36 8.64 11.87 -3.06
CA GLY A 36 9.51 11.82 -4.24
C GLY A 36 9.98 13.20 -4.68
N GLU A 37 9.06 14.17 -4.79
CA GLU A 37 9.36 15.57 -5.10
C GLU A 37 10.28 16.21 -4.06
N TYR A 38 10.03 15.94 -2.78
CA TYR A 38 10.90 16.39 -1.69
C TYR A 38 12.31 15.80 -1.79
N LYS A 39 12.43 14.48 -2.03
CA LYS A 39 13.72 13.82 -2.23
C LYS A 39 14.48 14.39 -3.43
N ALA A 40 13.79 14.60 -4.55
CA ALA A 40 14.39 15.16 -5.77
C ALA A 40 14.93 16.59 -5.55
N SER A 41 14.15 17.46 -4.91
CA SER A 41 14.55 18.85 -4.60
C SER A 41 15.72 18.95 -3.61
N HIS A 42 15.97 17.92 -2.81
CA HIS A 42 17.05 17.87 -1.81
C HIS A 42 18.20 16.92 -2.20
N ALA A 43 18.24 16.43 -3.45
CA ALA A 43 19.22 15.46 -3.93
C ALA A 43 19.35 14.20 -3.06
N LEU A 44 18.25 13.77 -2.43
CA LEU A 44 18.18 12.55 -1.63
C LEU A 44 17.95 11.32 -2.52
N PRO A 45 18.46 10.14 -2.14
CA PRO A 45 18.26 8.92 -2.90
C PRO A 45 16.77 8.49 -2.93
N PRO A 46 16.28 7.95 -4.06
CA PRO A 46 14.90 7.50 -4.21
C PRO A 46 14.60 6.29 -3.30
N ALA A 47 15.54 5.37 -3.16
CA ALA A 47 15.46 4.21 -2.26
C ALA A 47 16.14 4.48 -0.90
N ASP A 48 15.61 3.89 0.16
CA ASP A 48 16.20 3.88 1.50
C ASP A 48 16.02 2.46 2.07
N PRO A 49 17.01 1.57 1.86
CA PRO A 49 16.89 0.16 2.25
C PRO A 49 16.57 -0.03 3.73
N GLY A 50 17.17 0.78 4.61
CA GLY A 50 16.90 0.71 6.04
C GLY A 50 15.49 1.14 6.40
N ARG A 51 14.90 2.11 5.68
CA ARG A 51 13.49 2.48 5.85
C ARG A 51 12.55 1.42 5.30
N GLU A 52 12.89 0.77 4.20
CA GLU A 52 12.10 -0.31 3.59
C GLU A 52 12.05 -1.54 4.50
N GLU A 53 13.20 -1.98 5.05
CA GLU A 53 13.26 -3.08 6.02
C GLU A 53 12.39 -2.82 7.25
N ARG A 54 12.45 -1.60 7.82
CA ARG A 54 11.60 -1.20 8.96
C ARG A 54 10.12 -1.20 8.62
N GLN A 55 9.75 -0.81 7.40
CA GLN A 55 8.35 -0.85 6.94
C GLN A 55 7.84 -2.28 6.80
N VAL A 56 8.64 -3.17 6.20
CA VAL A 56 8.33 -4.59 6.09
C VAL A 56 8.12 -5.21 7.47
N ALA A 57 9.08 -5.03 8.40
CA ALA A 57 8.97 -5.57 9.74
C ALA A 57 7.71 -5.09 10.48
N ARG A 58 7.43 -3.78 10.42
CA ARG A 58 6.22 -3.20 11.05
C ARG A 58 4.94 -3.77 10.44
N LEU A 59 4.87 -3.93 9.12
CA LEU A 59 3.66 -4.41 8.45
C LEU A 59 3.44 -5.91 8.64
N ARG A 60 4.51 -6.71 8.72
CA ARG A 60 4.41 -8.11 9.16
C ARG A 60 3.82 -8.21 10.56
N GLN A 61 4.23 -7.36 11.50
CA GLN A 61 3.64 -7.34 12.84
C GLN A 61 2.15 -6.95 12.80
N LEU A 62 1.79 -5.91 12.05
CA LEU A 62 0.38 -5.50 11.90
C LEU A 62 -0.48 -6.61 11.28
N ALA A 63 0.07 -7.38 10.33
CA ALA A 63 -0.61 -8.54 9.76
C ALA A 63 -0.93 -9.58 10.83
N LEU A 64 0.06 -9.94 11.66
CA LEU A 64 -0.11 -10.88 12.76
C LEU A 64 -1.18 -10.39 13.75
N ASP A 65 -1.13 -9.12 14.14
CA ASP A 65 -2.10 -8.50 15.05
C ASP A 65 -3.52 -8.52 14.47
N ALA A 66 -3.64 -8.34 13.15
CA ALA A 66 -4.89 -8.39 12.41
C ALA A 66 -5.35 -9.80 12.02
N LYS A 67 -4.60 -10.86 12.38
CA LYS A 67 -4.83 -12.25 11.96
C LYS A 67 -4.84 -12.44 10.44
N LEU A 68 -4.03 -11.66 9.74
CA LEU A 68 -3.75 -11.77 8.31
C LEU A 68 -2.40 -12.47 8.11
N ASP A 69 -2.26 -13.22 7.02
CA ASP A 69 -1.00 -13.86 6.67
C ASP A 69 0.12 -12.79 6.46
N PRO A 70 1.20 -12.82 7.27
CA PRO A 70 2.30 -11.88 7.14
C PRO A 70 3.04 -12.00 5.81
N ASP A 71 3.09 -13.18 5.20
CA ASP A 71 3.78 -13.40 3.93
C ASP A 71 2.97 -12.85 2.76
N PHE A 72 1.65 -13.01 2.79
CA PHE A 72 0.74 -12.30 1.89
C PHE A 72 0.89 -10.77 2.04
N THR A 73 0.89 -10.27 3.28
CA THR A 73 1.00 -8.83 3.55
C THR A 73 2.31 -8.24 3.05
N GLU A 74 3.41 -8.96 3.23
CA GLU A 74 4.71 -8.54 2.72
C GLU A 74 4.73 -8.49 1.19
N LYS A 75 4.20 -9.51 0.50
CA LYS A 75 4.10 -9.51 -0.98
C LYS A 75 3.30 -8.33 -1.49
N PHE A 76 2.15 -8.04 -0.87
CA PHE A 76 1.33 -6.89 -1.20
C PHE A 76 2.07 -5.58 -0.98
N LEU A 77 2.77 -5.43 0.15
CA LEU A 77 3.56 -4.23 0.42
C LEU A 77 4.68 -4.02 -0.60
N ARG A 78 5.42 -5.08 -0.93
CA ARG A 78 6.52 -5.01 -1.91
C ARG A 78 6.00 -4.54 -3.26
N PHE A 79 4.87 -5.08 -3.73
CA PHE A 79 4.20 -4.60 -4.94
C PHE A 79 3.90 -3.09 -4.91
N ILE A 80 3.39 -2.58 -3.78
CA ILE A 80 3.10 -1.14 -3.64
C ILE A 80 4.39 -0.31 -3.59
N ILE A 81 5.45 -0.78 -2.92
CA ILE A 81 6.75 -0.09 -2.88
C ILE A 81 7.36 -0.01 -4.28
N ASP A 82 7.33 -1.11 -5.02
CA ASP A 82 7.87 -1.15 -6.39
C ASP A 82 7.15 -0.15 -7.31
N GLU A 83 5.82 0.00 -7.17
CA GLU A 83 5.07 1.01 -7.93
C GLU A 83 5.47 2.44 -7.55
N VAL A 84 5.67 2.72 -6.25
CA VAL A 84 6.14 4.03 -5.78
C VAL A 84 7.53 4.36 -6.34
N ILE A 85 8.45 3.39 -6.34
CA ILE A 85 9.80 3.58 -6.89
C ILE A 85 9.73 3.88 -8.39
N ARG A 86 8.94 3.12 -9.17
CA ARG A 86 8.70 3.40 -10.59
C ARG A 86 8.15 4.80 -10.84
N HIS A 87 7.27 5.29 -9.96
CA HIS A 87 6.76 6.66 -10.04
C HIS A 87 7.86 7.70 -9.77
N HIS A 88 8.72 7.48 -8.78
CA HIS A 88 9.84 8.39 -8.47
C HIS A 88 10.87 8.44 -9.58
N GLU A 89 11.18 7.30 -10.20
CA GLU A 89 12.10 7.22 -11.34
C GLU A 89 11.58 8.04 -12.53
N ARG A 90 10.29 7.89 -12.89
CA ARG A 90 9.66 8.68 -13.95
C ARG A 90 9.69 10.18 -13.72
N LEU A 91 9.54 10.63 -12.46
CA LEU A 91 9.63 12.05 -12.10
C LEU A 91 11.06 12.63 -12.22
N ARG A 92 12.10 11.79 -12.27
CA ARG A 92 13.49 12.24 -12.48
C ARG A 92 13.88 12.31 -13.94
N GLU A 93 13.18 11.57 -14.81
CA GLU A 93 13.44 11.49 -16.25
C GLU A 93 12.73 12.60 -17.06
N GLY A 94 11.74 13.28 -16.46
CA GLY A 94 11.03 14.43 -17.04
C GLY A 94 11.40 15.74 -16.37
#